data_AF-A0AAU2USU9-F1
#
_entry.id   AF-A0AAU2USU9-F1
#
_cell.length_a   1.000
_cell.length_b   1.000
_cell.length_c   1.000
_cell.angle_alpha   90.00
_cell.angle_beta   90.00
_cell.angle_gamma   90.00
#
_symmetry.space_group_name_H-M   'P 1'
#
loop_
_entity.id
_entity.type
_entity.pdbx_description
1 polymer ?
#
loop_
_entity_poly.entity_id
_entity_poly.type
_entity_poly.pdbx_seq_one_letter_code
_entity_poly.pdbx_strand_id
1 'polypeptide(L)'
;MPERNIDFGKFGARGIKGSDAVARKLDELADGNVTPVTVKRGLMARLHYLTRTDHSRRAARDAGLTVTDRTLKAWLEERRRPSNANLERIDAAYRQVRRQNVARHLLRRLNANGGTRVEIHPLNQSQVPRPLQRLVEYRAMNVRRWDRIVEAWSAGAHQALDDSWEDVIVDLGSPWGQYEYVTNIGFAA
;
A
#
# COMPACT_ATOMS: atom_id res chain seq x y z
N MET A 1 14.73 15.55 12.70
CA MET A 1 13.34 16.03 12.92
C MET A 1 12.94 15.65 14.34
N PRO A 2 12.70 16.60 15.25
CA PRO A 2 12.56 16.35 16.69
C PRO A 2 11.27 15.61 17.12
N GLU A 3 10.35 15.30 16.19
CA GLU A 3 9.08 14.63 16.50
C GLU A 3 9.01 13.15 16.07
N ARG A 4 10.08 12.57 15.49
CA ARG A 4 10.09 11.15 15.11
C ARG A 4 10.26 10.24 16.34
N ASN A 5 9.56 9.11 16.33
CA ASN A 5 9.60 8.12 17.39
C ASN A 5 10.85 7.24 17.27
N ILE A 6 11.80 7.42 18.19
CA ILE A 6 13.09 6.71 18.17
C ILE A 6 12.92 5.24 18.60
N ASP A 7 12.02 4.97 19.55
CA ASP A 7 11.85 3.66 20.20
C ASP A 7 10.37 3.18 20.11
N PHE A 8 9.80 3.15 18.90
CA PHE A 8 8.40 2.71 18.73
C PHE A 8 8.19 1.29 19.30
N GLY A 9 7.14 1.13 20.10
CA GLY A 9 6.78 -0.16 20.69
C GLY A 9 7.49 -0.53 22.00
N LYS A 10 8.48 0.25 22.47
CA LYS A 10 9.22 0.01 23.73
C LYS A 10 8.33 -0.26 24.95
N PHE A 11 7.19 0.43 25.02
CA PHE A 11 6.22 0.28 26.11
C PHE A 11 4.98 -0.53 25.72
N GLY A 12 5.00 -1.28 24.61
CA GLY A 12 3.86 -2.09 24.16
C GLY A 12 2.87 -1.38 23.23
N ALA A 13 3.19 -0.16 22.78
CA ALA A 13 2.45 0.52 21.72
C ALA A 13 2.42 -0.33 20.44
N ARG A 14 1.25 -0.42 19.77
CA ARG A 14 1.08 -1.18 18.51
C ARG A 14 0.50 -0.30 17.41
N GLY A 15 0.99 -0.50 16.20
CA GLY A 15 0.60 0.26 15.03
C GLY A 15 1.51 -0.06 13.84
N ILE A 16 1.20 0.52 12.71
CA ILE A 16 2.01 0.50 11.49
C ILE A 16 2.39 1.93 11.12
N LYS A 17 3.44 2.13 10.33
CA LYS A 17 3.75 3.47 9.81
C LYS A 17 2.55 4.03 9.05
N GLY A 18 2.30 5.34 9.19
CA GLY A 18 1.23 6.03 8.46
C GLY A 18 1.34 5.83 6.95
N SER A 19 2.55 5.90 6.40
CA SER A 19 2.84 5.66 4.98
C SER A 19 2.46 4.25 4.52
N ASP A 20 2.71 3.23 5.35
CA ASP A 20 2.27 1.85 5.09
C ASP A 20 0.74 1.71 5.13
N ALA A 21 0.07 2.41 6.06
CA ALA A 21 -1.39 2.44 6.11
C ALA A 21 -1.99 3.12 4.86
N VAL A 22 -1.39 4.23 4.40
CA VAL A 22 -1.72 4.89 3.13
C VAL A 22 -1.54 3.93 1.96
N ALA A 23 -0.39 3.24 1.87
CA ALA A 23 -0.11 2.28 0.80
C ALA A 23 -1.18 1.19 0.72
N ARG A 24 -1.56 0.61 1.87
CA ARG A 24 -2.63 -0.40 1.97
C ARG A 24 -3.95 0.17 1.48
N LYS A 25 -4.29 1.40 1.86
CA LYS A 25 -5.56 2.00 1.42
C LYS A 25 -5.59 2.28 -0.08
N LEU A 26 -4.47 2.69 -0.66
CA LEU A 26 -4.32 2.84 -2.11
C LEU A 26 -4.43 1.50 -2.83
N ASP A 27 -3.84 0.43 -2.27
CA ASP A 27 -3.98 -0.94 -2.80
C ASP A 27 -5.45 -1.39 -2.78
N GLU A 28 -6.18 -1.16 -1.69
CA GLU A 28 -7.62 -1.48 -1.60
C GLU A 28 -8.43 -0.75 -2.68
N LEU A 29 -8.17 0.53 -2.92
CA LEU A 29 -8.83 1.32 -3.96
C LEU A 29 -8.45 0.86 -5.39
N ALA A 30 -7.22 0.36 -5.56
CA ALA A 30 -6.71 -0.10 -6.85
C ALA A 30 -7.25 -1.48 -7.26
N ASP A 31 -7.30 -2.41 -6.30
CA ASP A 31 -7.65 -3.82 -6.53
C ASP A 31 -9.12 -4.11 -6.29
N GLY A 32 -9.73 -3.51 -5.26
CA GLY A 32 -11.06 -3.89 -4.78
C GLY A 32 -11.09 -5.32 -4.23
N ASN A 33 -12.27 -5.95 -4.25
CA ASN A 33 -12.47 -7.31 -3.75
C ASN A 33 -11.91 -8.34 -4.74
N VAL A 34 -10.63 -8.69 -4.60
CA VAL A 34 -9.95 -9.66 -5.46
C VAL A 34 -9.87 -11.03 -4.80
N THR A 35 -10.18 -12.08 -5.56
CA THR A 35 -9.98 -13.46 -5.12
C THR A 35 -8.49 -13.74 -4.84
N PRO A 36 -8.14 -14.37 -3.70
CA PRO A 36 -6.75 -14.67 -3.35
C PRO A 36 -6.01 -15.47 -4.43
N VAL A 37 -4.70 -15.22 -4.59
CA VAL A 37 -3.82 -15.94 -5.54
C VAL A 37 -3.73 -17.44 -5.23
N THR A 38 -4.01 -17.84 -4.00
CA THR A 38 -4.01 -19.25 -3.57
C THR A 38 -5.18 -20.04 -4.15
N VAL A 39 -6.24 -19.36 -4.57
CA VAL A 39 -7.42 -19.93 -5.24
C VAL A 39 -7.21 -19.90 -6.75
N LYS A 40 -7.58 -20.98 -7.45
CA LYS A 40 -7.41 -21.15 -8.90
C LYS A 40 -7.88 -19.92 -9.71
N ARG A 41 -9.08 -19.42 -9.44
CA ARG A 41 -9.63 -18.21 -10.11
C ARG A 41 -8.74 -16.99 -9.92
N GLY A 42 -8.26 -16.78 -8.69
CA GLY A 42 -7.40 -15.65 -8.35
C GLY A 42 -6.01 -15.76 -8.96
N LEU A 43 -5.45 -16.97 -9.05
CA LEU A 43 -4.21 -17.25 -9.76
C LEU A 43 -4.34 -16.94 -11.25
N MET A 44 -5.35 -17.53 -11.92
CA MET A 44 -5.52 -17.39 -13.36
C MET A 44 -5.79 -15.94 -13.77
N ALA A 45 -6.59 -15.19 -13.00
CA ALA A 45 -6.82 -13.77 -13.25
C ALA A 45 -5.51 -12.97 -13.28
N ARG A 46 -4.60 -13.22 -12.32
CA ARG A 46 -3.30 -12.55 -12.25
C ARG A 46 -2.36 -12.97 -13.38
N LEU A 47 -2.28 -14.27 -13.67
CA LEU A 47 -1.46 -14.77 -14.78
C LEU A 47 -1.93 -14.17 -16.10
N HIS A 48 -3.24 -14.14 -16.37
CA HIS A 48 -3.77 -13.49 -17.56
C HIS A 48 -3.47 -11.99 -17.59
N TYR A 49 -3.64 -11.28 -16.47
CA TYR A 49 -3.32 -9.86 -16.38
C TYR A 49 -1.86 -9.56 -16.75
N LEU A 50 -0.93 -10.36 -16.21
CA LEU A 50 0.50 -10.22 -16.39
C LEU A 50 1.00 -10.69 -17.77
N THR A 51 0.27 -11.56 -18.46
CA THR A 51 0.76 -12.23 -19.68
C THR A 51 -0.04 -11.94 -20.95
N ARG A 52 -1.11 -11.12 -20.86
CA ARG A 52 -2.04 -10.82 -21.97
C ARG A 52 -1.36 -10.24 -23.20
N THR A 53 -0.38 -9.36 -23.00
CA THR A 53 0.35 -8.69 -24.09
C THR A 53 1.85 -8.71 -23.81
N ASP A 54 2.67 -8.48 -24.83
CA ASP A 54 4.13 -8.39 -24.65
C ASP A 54 4.53 -7.22 -23.75
N HIS A 55 3.75 -6.14 -23.79
CA HIS A 55 3.90 -5.03 -22.84
C HIS A 55 3.67 -5.50 -21.39
N SER A 56 2.56 -6.21 -21.12
CA SER A 56 2.29 -6.75 -19.79
C SER A 56 3.36 -7.73 -19.32
N ARG A 57 3.90 -8.56 -20.23
CA ARG A 57 4.97 -9.51 -19.90
C ARG A 57 6.27 -8.80 -19.53
N ARG A 58 6.64 -7.74 -20.25
CA ARG A 58 7.81 -6.91 -19.89
C ARG A 58 7.62 -6.27 -18.52
N ALA A 59 6.48 -5.61 -18.31
CA ALA A 59 6.16 -5.00 -17.02
C ALA A 59 6.16 -6.03 -15.88
N ALA A 60 5.67 -7.25 -16.11
CA ALA A 60 5.72 -8.33 -15.13
C ALA A 60 7.16 -8.72 -14.76
N ARG A 61 8.06 -8.80 -15.75
CA ARG A 61 9.49 -9.10 -15.53
C ARG A 61 10.18 -7.96 -14.79
N ASP A 62 9.91 -6.72 -15.17
CA ASP A 62 10.43 -5.53 -14.49
C ASP A 62 9.95 -5.46 -13.03
N ALA A 63 8.74 -5.96 -12.76
CA ALA A 63 8.18 -6.14 -11.43
C ALA A 63 8.67 -7.42 -10.70
N GLY A 64 9.68 -8.13 -11.22
CA GLY A 64 10.33 -9.25 -10.56
C GLY A 64 9.76 -10.64 -10.86
N LEU A 65 8.85 -10.80 -11.84
CA LEU A 65 8.42 -12.12 -12.30
C LEU A 65 9.46 -12.73 -13.24
N THR A 66 10.48 -13.38 -12.66
CA THR A 66 11.68 -13.86 -13.36
C THR A 66 11.60 -15.31 -13.87
N VAL A 67 10.43 -15.93 -13.86
CA VAL A 67 10.27 -17.32 -14.33
C VAL A 67 10.32 -17.42 -15.86
N THR A 68 10.73 -18.59 -16.36
CA THR A 68 10.81 -18.83 -17.81
C THR A 68 9.43 -18.83 -18.47
N ASP A 69 9.39 -18.48 -19.75
CA ASP A 69 8.15 -18.50 -20.56
C ASP A 69 7.54 -19.91 -20.62
N ARG A 70 8.38 -20.95 -20.61
CA ARG A 70 7.93 -22.35 -20.52
C ARG A 70 7.17 -22.61 -19.21
N THR A 71 7.68 -22.11 -18.10
CA THR A 71 7.03 -22.24 -16.79
C THR A 71 5.72 -21.47 -16.75
N LEU A 72 5.70 -20.23 -17.25
CA LEU A 72 4.47 -19.43 -17.35
C LEU A 72 3.42 -20.13 -18.20
N LYS A 73 3.80 -20.67 -19.35
CA LYS A 73 2.92 -21.45 -20.22
C LYS A 73 2.35 -22.67 -19.51
N ALA A 74 3.17 -23.42 -18.78
CA ALA A 74 2.72 -24.58 -18.02
C ALA A 74 1.72 -24.22 -16.91
N TRP A 75 1.84 -23.04 -16.30
CA TRP A 75 0.86 -22.54 -15.32
C TRP A 75 -0.43 -22.08 -15.98
N LEU A 76 -0.35 -21.35 -17.10
CA LEU A 76 -1.51 -20.89 -17.87
C LEU A 76 -2.33 -22.05 -18.45
N GLU A 77 -1.66 -23.12 -18.87
CA GLU A 77 -2.30 -24.36 -19.35
C GLU A 77 -2.71 -25.29 -18.21
N GLU A 78 -2.56 -24.86 -16.95
CA GLU A 78 -2.89 -25.62 -15.73
C GLU A 78 -2.16 -26.97 -15.59
N ARG A 79 -1.12 -27.21 -16.39
CA ARG A 79 -0.30 -28.44 -16.36
C ARG A 79 0.53 -28.55 -15.09
N ARG A 80 0.81 -27.43 -14.43
CA ARG A 80 1.56 -27.35 -13.17
C ARG A 80 0.98 -26.25 -12.27
N ARG A 81 1.06 -26.45 -10.96
CA ARG A 81 0.73 -25.42 -9.96
C ARG A 81 2.01 -24.69 -9.50
N PRO A 82 1.99 -23.36 -9.34
CA PRO A 82 3.10 -22.64 -8.70
C PRO A 82 3.29 -23.07 -7.24
N SER A 83 4.54 -23.06 -6.76
CA SER A 83 4.84 -23.16 -5.33
C SER A 83 4.39 -21.91 -4.57
N ASN A 84 4.33 -21.97 -3.23
CA ASN A 84 3.96 -20.81 -2.40
C ASN A 84 4.83 -19.58 -2.68
N ALA A 85 6.15 -19.76 -2.76
CA ALA A 85 7.09 -18.68 -3.12
C ALA A 85 6.79 -18.09 -4.51
N ASN A 86 6.32 -18.89 -5.46
CA ASN A 86 5.94 -18.38 -6.78
C ASN A 86 4.55 -17.72 -6.77
N LEU A 87 3.61 -18.18 -5.94
CA LEU A 87 2.34 -17.49 -5.72
C LEU A 87 2.57 -16.09 -5.16
N GLU A 88 3.47 -15.94 -4.19
CA GLU A 88 3.87 -14.65 -3.63
C GLU A 88 4.49 -13.74 -4.70
N ARG A 89 5.42 -14.26 -5.51
CA ARG A 89 6.00 -13.49 -6.64
C ARG A 89 4.96 -13.08 -7.67
N ILE A 90 4.03 -13.95 -8.02
CA ILE A 90 2.93 -13.64 -8.95
C ILE A 90 2.04 -12.54 -8.36
N ASP A 91 1.66 -12.64 -7.09
CA ASP A 91 0.82 -11.63 -6.43
C ASP A 91 1.54 -10.28 -6.32
N ALA A 92 2.82 -10.28 -5.95
CA ALA A 92 3.64 -9.07 -5.88
C ALA A 92 3.80 -8.40 -7.25
N ALA A 93 4.15 -9.16 -8.29
CA ALA A 93 4.26 -8.63 -9.65
C ALA A 93 2.92 -8.11 -10.17
N TYR A 94 1.82 -8.83 -9.92
CA TYR A 94 0.47 -8.38 -10.25
C TYR A 94 0.15 -7.04 -9.61
N ARG A 95 0.34 -6.91 -8.28
CA ARG A 95 0.08 -5.67 -7.56
C ARG A 95 0.91 -4.53 -8.15
N GLN A 96 2.21 -4.73 -8.32
CA GLN A 96 3.10 -3.68 -8.83
C GLN A 96 2.69 -3.17 -10.23
N VAL A 97 2.44 -4.08 -11.18
CA VAL A 97 1.96 -3.72 -12.53
C VAL A 97 0.58 -3.04 -12.46
N ARG A 98 -0.30 -3.52 -11.57
CA ARG A 98 -1.63 -2.94 -11.37
C ARG A 98 -1.54 -1.51 -10.85
N ARG A 99 -0.68 -1.24 -9.86
CA ARG A 99 -0.45 0.10 -9.30
C ARG A 99 -0.04 1.08 -10.41
N GLN A 100 0.94 0.71 -11.23
CA GLN A 100 1.39 1.53 -12.36
C GLN A 100 0.26 1.84 -13.35
N ASN A 101 -0.54 0.83 -13.70
CA ASN A 101 -1.61 0.99 -14.68
C ASN A 101 -2.76 1.88 -14.18
N VAL A 102 -3.08 1.84 -12.88
CA VAL A 102 -4.21 2.60 -12.30
C VAL A 102 -3.81 3.95 -11.73
N ALA A 103 -2.51 4.20 -11.49
CA ALA A 103 -2.00 5.40 -10.82
C ALA A 103 -2.59 6.70 -11.37
N ARG A 104 -2.58 6.88 -12.70
CA ARG A 104 -3.13 8.10 -13.33
C ARG A 104 -4.62 8.31 -13.05
N HIS A 105 -5.40 7.24 -13.08
CA HIS A 105 -6.83 7.32 -12.80
C HIS A 105 -7.10 7.56 -11.32
N LEU A 106 -6.40 6.83 -10.45
CA LEU A 106 -6.51 6.96 -9.00
C LEU A 106 -6.12 8.37 -8.53
N LEU A 107 -5.01 8.92 -9.04
CA LEU A 107 -4.58 10.28 -8.75
C LEU A 107 -5.67 11.31 -9.08
N ARG A 108 -6.28 11.20 -10.27
CA ARG A 108 -7.38 12.10 -10.67
C ARG A 108 -8.57 11.99 -9.72
N ARG A 109 -8.92 10.77 -9.28
CA ARG A 109 -10.01 10.54 -8.33
C ARG A 109 -9.69 11.15 -6.96
N LEU A 110 -8.48 10.93 -6.44
CA LEU A 110 -8.06 11.42 -5.12
C LEU A 110 -8.00 12.96 -5.05
N ASN A 111 -7.65 13.61 -6.16
CA ASN A 111 -7.63 15.07 -6.29
C ASN A 111 -9.00 15.67 -6.68
N ALA A 112 -10.02 14.84 -6.97
CA ALA A 112 -11.35 15.34 -7.34
C ALA A 112 -11.99 16.11 -6.18
N ASN A 113 -12.92 17.02 -6.50
CA ASN A 113 -13.69 17.80 -5.51
C ASN A 113 -12.86 18.56 -4.45
N GLY A 114 -11.63 18.94 -4.82
CA GLY A 114 -10.73 19.66 -3.93
C GLY A 114 -9.98 18.78 -2.93
N GLY A 115 -9.86 17.48 -3.18
CA GLY A 115 -9.02 16.55 -2.43
C GLY A 115 -9.78 15.39 -1.81
N THR A 116 -9.07 14.58 -1.03
CA THR A 116 -9.63 13.44 -0.29
C THR A 116 -9.57 13.73 1.20
N ARG A 117 -10.69 13.52 1.89
CA ARG A 117 -10.72 13.55 3.35
C ARG A 117 -10.07 12.27 3.86
N VAL A 118 -8.96 12.43 4.58
CA VAL A 118 -8.17 11.35 5.18
C VAL A 118 -8.40 11.35 6.68
N GLU A 119 -8.74 10.18 7.19
CA GLU A 119 -9.00 9.88 8.59
C GLU A 119 -7.82 9.09 9.17
N ILE A 120 -7.36 9.48 10.36
CA ILE A 120 -6.14 8.97 10.95
C ILE A 120 -6.49 8.43 12.34
N HIS A 121 -6.41 7.11 12.46
CA HIS A 121 -6.70 6.44 13.72
C HIS A 121 -5.38 6.26 14.49
N PRO A 122 -5.31 6.76 15.74
CA PRO A 122 -4.08 6.73 16.51
C PRO A 122 -3.59 5.30 16.76
N LEU A 123 -2.31 5.18 17.09
CA LEU A 123 -1.71 3.93 17.53
C LEU A 123 -2.46 3.33 18.75
N ASN A 124 -2.39 2.02 18.90
CA ASN A 124 -3.02 1.29 20.00
C ASN A 124 -2.12 1.29 21.24
N GLN A 125 -2.62 1.83 22.35
CA GLN A 125 -1.94 1.88 23.64
C GLN A 125 -2.49 0.90 24.69
N SER A 126 -3.34 -0.07 24.32
CA SER A 126 -3.98 -0.99 25.27
C SER A 126 -3.00 -1.87 26.06
N GLN A 127 -1.79 -2.08 25.53
CA GLN A 127 -0.71 -2.80 26.19
C GLN A 127 0.33 -1.88 26.84
N VAL A 128 0.12 -0.56 26.78
CA VAL A 128 1.00 0.44 27.40
C VAL A 128 0.63 0.59 28.87
N PRO A 129 1.60 0.56 29.81
CA PRO A 129 1.33 0.84 31.22
C PRO A 129 0.60 2.17 31.40
N ARG A 130 -0.47 2.20 32.20
CA ARG A 130 -1.34 3.39 32.35
C ARG A 130 -0.60 4.72 32.59
N PRO A 131 0.45 4.80 33.42
CA PRO A 131 1.18 6.06 33.63
C PRO A 131 1.88 6.61 32.37
N LEU A 132 2.17 5.73 31.41
CA LEU A 132 2.87 6.03 30.16
C LEU A 132 1.91 6.27 28.98
N GLN A 133 0.61 6.01 29.17
CA GLN A 133 -0.38 6.29 28.13
C GLN A 133 -0.49 7.80 27.92
N ARG A 134 -0.79 8.18 26.67
CA ARG A 134 -1.07 9.56 26.27
C ARG A 134 -2.42 9.64 25.59
N LEU A 135 -3.14 10.74 25.79
CA LEU A 135 -4.32 11.03 25.01
C LEU A 135 -3.87 11.39 23.59
N VAL A 136 -4.12 10.50 22.64
CA VAL A 136 -3.90 10.73 21.21
C VAL A 136 -5.26 10.58 20.53
N GLU A 137 -5.76 11.67 19.97
CA GLU A 137 -7.12 11.72 19.45
C GLU A 137 -7.19 11.18 18.01
N TYR A 138 -8.38 10.80 17.59
CA TYR A 138 -8.68 10.65 16.17
C TYR A 138 -8.50 12.00 15.46
N ARG A 139 -7.87 12.00 14.28
CA ARG A 139 -7.70 13.21 13.47
C ARG A 139 -8.17 12.95 12.06
N ALA A 140 -8.55 14.02 11.37
CA ALA A 140 -8.80 13.97 9.96
C ALA A 140 -8.39 15.27 9.28
N MET A 141 -7.87 15.16 8.06
CA MET A 141 -7.43 16.29 7.25
C MET A 141 -7.89 16.11 5.80
N ASN A 142 -7.90 17.19 5.02
CA ASN A 142 -8.19 17.10 3.59
C ASN A 142 -6.88 17.15 2.80
N VAL A 143 -6.50 16.04 2.17
CA VAL A 143 -5.26 15.92 1.41
C VAL A 143 -5.51 16.32 -0.04
N ARG A 144 -4.71 17.26 -0.52
CA ARG A 144 -4.78 17.83 -1.89
C ARG A 144 -3.54 17.61 -2.73
N ARG A 145 -2.47 17.08 -2.13
CA ARG A 145 -1.16 16.86 -2.76
C ARG A 145 -0.90 15.37 -2.88
N TRP A 146 -1.68 14.68 -3.72
CA TRP A 146 -1.57 13.23 -3.89
C TRP A 146 -0.47 12.81 -4.87
N ASP A 147 0.05 13.73 -5.67
CA ASP A 147 0.92 13.45 -6.82
C ASP A 147 2.17 12.64 -6.44
N ARG A 148 2.97 13.13 -5.50
CA ARG A 148 4.18 12.42 -5.03
C ARG A 148 3.88 11.11 -4.29
N ILE A 149 2.78 11.08 -3.54
CA ILE A 149 2.33 9.88 -2.82
C ILE A 149 1.97 8.77 -3.82
N VAL A 150 1.15 9.09 -4.82
CA VAL A 150 0.71 8.13 -5.83
C VAL A 150 1.87 7.71 -6.73
N GLU A 151 2.76 8.64 -7.08
CA GLU A 151 3.99 8.34 -7.82
C GLU A 151 4.85 7.31 -7.07
N ALA A 152 5.20 7.60 -5.81
CA ALA A 152 6.02 6.71 -4.99
C ALA A 152 5.34 5.35 -4.73
N TRP A 153 4.04 5.34 -4.42
CA TRP A 153 3.25 4.12 -4.27
C TRP A 153 3.26 3.28 -5.55
N SER A 154 3.04 3.91 -6.71
CA SER A 154 3.01 3.22 -8.00
C SER A 154 4.36 2.66 -8.41
N ALA A 155 5.45 3.29 -7.99
CA ALA A 155 6.81 2.82 -8.21
C ALA A 155 7.26 1.74 -7.21
N GLY A 156 6.49 1.47 -6.14
CA GLY A 156 6.93 0.61 -5.04
C GLY A 156 8.07 1.22 -4.22
N ALA A 157 8.26 2.54 -4.29
CA ALA A 157 9.35 3.25 -3.63
C ALA A 157 8.98 3.59 -2.18
N HIS A 158 9.13 2.62 -1.28
CA HIS A 158 8.72 2.74 0.13
C HIS A 158 9.27 3.98 0.85
N GLN A 159 10.55 4.29 0.68
CA GLN A 159 11.16 5.47 1.32
C GLN A 159 10.57 6.77 0.77
N ALA A 160 10.43 6.89 -0.55
CA ALA A 160 9.83 8.07 -1.17
C ALA A 160 8.36 8.25 -0.76
N LEU A 161 7.64 7.15 -0.52
CA LEU A 161 6.28 7.18 0.00
C LEU A 161 6.24 7.66 1.45
N ASP A 162 7.17 7.20 2.28
CA ASP A 162 7.32 7.65 3.67
C ASP A 162 7.58 9.15 3.74
N ASP A 163 8.57 9.64 2.99
CA ASP A 163 8.94 11.04 2.94
C ASP A 163 7.77 11.91 2.40
N SER A 164 7.10 11.46 1.33
CA SER A 164 5.97 12.18 0.74
C SER A 164 4.75 12.22 1.66
N TRP A 165 4.55 11.19 2.48
CA TRP A 165 3.48 11.16 3.48
C TRP A 165 3.81 12.05 4.67
N GLU A 166 5.06 12.10 5.12
CA GLU A 166 5.52 13.01 6.18
C GLU A 166 5.29 14.48 5.78
N ASP A 167 5.60 14.84 4.53
CA ASP A 167 5.32 16.19 3.98
C ASP A 167 3.83 16.58 3.99
N VAL A 168 2.92 15.59 4.00
CA VAL A 168 1.47 15.82 4.13
C VAL A 168 1.04 15.79 5.59
N ILE A 169 1.57 14.89 6.40
CA ILE A 169 1.10 14.72 7.78
C ILE A 169 1.44 15.92 8.67
N VAL A 170 2.50 16.65 8.34
CA VAL A 170 2.88 17.91 9.00
C VAL A 170 1.76 18.96 8.92
N ASP A 171 0.89 18.91 7.89
CA ASP A 171 -0.27 19.81 7.76
C ASP A 171 -1.33 19.60 8.87
N LEU A 172 -1.26 18.51 9.65
CA LEU A 172 -2.07 18.37 10.88
C LEU A 172 -1.79 19.44 11.93
N GLY A 173 -0.63 20.08 11.83
CA GLY A 173 -0.06 20.90 12.89
C GLY A 173 0.49 20.05 14.04
N SER A 174 1.15 20.71 14.98
CA SER A 174 1.65 20.03 16.18
C SER A 174 0.48 19.45 17.01
N PRO A 175 0.61 18.23 17.57
CA PRO A 175 1.74 17.31 17.48
C PRO A 175 1.51 16.22 16.40
N TRP A 176 2.00 16.45 15.17
CA TRP A 176 1.82 15.49 14.07
C TRP A 176 2.64 14.21 14.26
N GLY A 177 3.78 14.28 14.97
CA GLY A 177 4.64 13.11 15.22
C GLY A 177 3.95 11.97 15.98
N GLN A 178 2.86 12.27 16.71
CA GLN A 178 2.03 11.24 17.36
C GLN A 178 1.32 10.31 16.37
N TYR A 179 1.26 10.71 15.09
CA TYR A 179 0.62 9.99 13.99
C TYR A 179 1.63 9.39 13.01
N GLU A 180 2.92 9.35 13.35
CA GLU A 180 3.91 8.57 12.59
C GLU A 180 3.51 7.09 12.51
N TYR A 181 2.98 6.57 13.62
CA TYR A 181 2.41 5.24 13.73
C TYR A 181 0.91 5.31 14.02
N VAL A 182 0.15 4.47 13.32
CA VAL A 182 -1.31 4.48 13.30
C VAL A 182 -1.84 3.06 13.38
N THR A 183 -3.09 2.91 13.81
CA THR A 183 -3.80 1.63 13.67
C THR A 183 -4.41 1.49 12.28
N ASN A 184 -4.90 2.59 11.71
CA ASN A 184 -5.56 2.61 10.42
C ASN A 184 -5.55 4.01 9.80
N ILE A 185 -5.66 4.07 8.46
CA ILE A 185 -5.98 5.29 7.72
C ILE A 185 -7.21 5.04 6.84
N GLY A 186 -8.21 5.91 6.98
CA GLY A 186 -9.43 5.91 6.18
C GLY A 186 -9.40 6.98 5.10
N PHE A 187 -9.91 6.68 3.91
CA PHE A 187 -10.14 7.67 2.85
C PHE A 187 -11.66 7.76 2.65
N ALA A 188 -12.22 8.95 2.78
CA ALA A 188 -13.57 9.25 2.30
C ALA A 188 -13.46 9.74 0.84
N ALA A 189 -13.29 8.79 -0.09
CA ALA A 189 -12.98 8.99 -1.52
C ALA A 189 -13.85 8.14 -2.45
#